data_AF-A0A399D0W9-F1
#
_entry.id   AF-A0A399D0W9-F1
#
_cell.length_a   1.000
_cell.length_b   1.000
_cell.length_c   1.000
_cell.angle_alpha   90.00
_cell.angle_beta   90.00
_cell.angle_gamma   90.00
#
_symmetry.space_group_name_H-M   'P 1'
#
loop_
_entity.id
_entity.type
_entity.pdbx_description
1 polymer ?
#
loop_
_entity_poly.entity_id
_entity_poly.type
_entity_poly.pdbx_seq_one_letter_code
_entity_poly.pdbx_strand_id
1 'polypeptide(L)'
;MELVTDSATNIVWDGPPGIYTLTVNVIDGNGCMSEQINKKVEILTPGELIFEAVMPSTTVCSDLAGGVKGSAPPHSESLFRVVYAGEKNLVSATFTLKNPEGKFVGLNGAALPDQAHPEVTVENKNEDKSIEIAVSDGWENTGESNVQFTVTLISARTTDNAVIITEPGTDVVRNITVLPKPVIEF
;
A
#
# COMPACT_ATOMS: atom_id res chain seq x y z
N MET A 1 38.47 -6.38 -2.89
CA MET A 1 38.95 -6.57 -4.27
C MET A 1 38.22 -7.79 -4.79
N GLU A 2 37.29 -7.59 -5.71
CA GLU A 2 36.43 -8.65 -6.22
C GLU A 2 37.05 -9.19 -7.52
N LEU A 3 37.16 -10.52 -7.62
CA LEU A 3 37.69 -11.17 -8.82
C LEU A 3 36.57 -11.26 -9.85
N VAL A 4 36.72 -10.53 -10.95
CA VAL A 4 35.75 -10.55 -12.05
C VAL A 4 36.23 -11.55 -13.11
N THR A 5 35.46 -12.61 -13.33
CA THR A 5 35.79 -13.69 -14.29
C THR A 5 35.00 -13.62 -15.59
N ASP A 6 34.08 -12.67 -15.71
CA ASP A 6 33.24 -12.44 -16.88
C ASP A 6 33.41 -10.98 -17.36
N SER A 7 32.84 -10.63 -18.51
CA SER A 7 32.86 -9.28 -19.08
C SER A 7 32.07 -8.23 -18.29
N ALA A 8 31.35 -8.64 -17.24
CA ALA A 8 30.56 -7.77 -16.37
C ALA A 8 30.63 -8.22 -14.90
N THR A 9 30.49 -7.26 -13.99
CA THR A 9 30.26 -7.51 -12.57
C THR A 9 29.17 -6.56 -12.06
N ASN A 10 28.40 -7.01 -11.07
CA ASN A 10 27.36 -6.22 -10.43
C ASN A 10 27.82 -5.83 -9.03
N ILE A 11 27.84 -4.52 -8.76
CA ILE A 11 28.07 -4.00 -7.42
C ILE A 11 26.70 -3.63 -6.84
N VAL A 12 26.30 -4.33 -5.78
CA VAL A 12 25.11 -3.97 -5.01
C VAL A 12 25.53 -3.03 -3.90
N TRP A 13 24.81 -1.92 -3.76
CA TRP A 13 25.12 -0.91 -2.78
C TRP A 13 23.85 -0.37 -2.12
N ASP A 14 23.79 -0.52 -0.80
CA ASP A 14 22.68 -0.09 0.07
C ASP A 14 23.13 1.11 0.92
N GLY A 15 23.52 2.19 0.22
CA GLY A 15 23.93 3.43 0.84
C GLY A 15 22.73 4.30 1.24
N PRO A 16 22.87 5.19 2.24
CA PRO A 16 21.82 6.13 2.57
C PRO A 16 21.56 7.10 1.42
N PRO A 17 20.41 7.80 1.42
CA PRO A 17 20.15 8.88 0.47
C PRO A 17 21.27 9.92 0.40
N GLY A 18 21.58 10.38 -0.81
CA GLY A 18 22.65 11.34 -1.06
C GLY A 18 23.17 11.29 -2.50
N ILE A 19 24.13 12.17 -2.79
CA ILE A 19 24.82 12.21 -4.08
C ILE A 19 26.17 11.52 -3.94
N TYR A 20 26.44 10.59 -4.84
CA TYR A 20 27.61 9.73 -4.81
C TYR A 20 28.36 9.81 -6.12
N THR A 21 29.68 9.65 -6.01
CA THR A 21 30.55 9.46 -7.18
C THR A 21 31.02 8.01 -7.14
N LEU A 22 30.49 7.20 -8.04
CA LEU A 22 30.97 5.85 -8.29
C LEU A 22 32.26 5.94 -9.09
N THR A 23 33.26 5.23 -8.62
CA THR A 23 34.60 5.22 -9.20
C THR A 23 35.02 3.78 -9.44
N VAL A 24 35.36 3.46 -10.68
CA VAL A 24 35.73 2.09 -11.08
C VAL A 24 37.04 2.10 -11.86
N ASN A 25 37.91 1.16 -11.53
CA ASN A 25 39.11 0.79 -12.26
C ASN A 25 39.27 -0.73 -12.20
N VAL A 26 39.86 -1.33 -13.23
CA VAL A 26 40.15 -2.77 -13.27
C VAL A 26 41.65 -3.00 -13.25
N ILE A 27 42.06 -4.12 -12.66
CA ILE A 27 43.45 -4.60 -12.68
C ILE A 27 43.44 -5.91 -13.46
N ASP A 28 44.23 -6.01 -14.52
CA ASP A 28 44.32 -7.23 -15.32
C ASP A 28 45.21 -8.30 -14.64
N GLY A 29 45.28 -9.50 -15.24
CA GLY A 29 46.12 -10.60 -14.73
C GLY A 29 47.63 -10.31 -14.76
N ASN A 30 48.06 -9.23 -15.42
CA ASN A 30 49.44 -8.77 -15.45
C ASN A 30 49.72 -7.67 -14.42
N GLY A 31 48.72 -7.24 -13.64
CA GLY A 31 48.83 -6.17 -12.67
C GLY A 31 48.69 -4.75 -13.24
N CYS A 32 48.30 -4.61 -14.50
CA CYS A 32 48.07 -3.32 -15.14
C CYS A 32 46.71 -2.75 -14.74
N MET A 33 46.69 -1.49 -14.30
CA MET A 33 45.46 -0.79 -13.91
C MET A 33 44.89 0.02 -15.08
N SER A 34 43.57 -0.05 -15.28
CA SER A 34 42.87 0.76 -16.28
C SER A 34 42.79 2.23 -15.89
N GLU A 35 42.37 3.06 -16.85
CA GLU A 35 41.83 4.39 -16.53
C GLU A 35 40.64 4.29 -15.57
N GLN A 36 40.48 5.33 -14.77
CA GLN A 36 39.40 5.43 -13.81
C GLN A 36 38.17 6.04 -14.47
N ILE A 37 37.03 5.34 -14.36
CA ILE A 37 35.74 5.84 -14.82
C ILE A 37 34.97 6.35 -13.60
N ASN A 38 34.39 7.54 -13.72
CA ASN A 38 33.59 8.17 -12.68
C ASN A 38 32.15 8.37 -13.16
N LYS A 39 31.17 8.03 -12.32
CA LYS A 39 29.74 8.27 -12.56
C LYS A 39 29.11 8.88 -11.32
N LYS A 40 28.47 10.04 -11.48
CA LYS A 40 27.62 10.60 -10.43
C LYS A 40 26.27 9.88 -10.42
N VAL A 41 25.83 9.48 -9.24
CA VAL A 41 24.53 8.85 -8.97
C VAL A 41 23.92 9.54 -7.76
N GLU A 42 22.62 9.73 -7.78
CA GLU A 42 21.86 10.25 -6.63
C GLU A 42 20.94 9.15 -6.12
N ILE A 43 21.01 8.86 -4.82
CA ILE A 43 20.04 8.05 -4.11
C ILE A 43 19.08 9.04 -3.44
N LEU A 44 17.81 8.99 -3.82
CA LEU A 44 16.78 9.85 -3.23
C LEU A 44 16.23 9.21 -1.96
N THR A 45 15.87 10.03 -0.97
CA THR A 45 15.07 9.56 0.16
C THR A 45 13.68 9.19 -0.39
N PRO A 46 13.18 7.97 -0.11
CA PRO A 46 11.80 7.64 -0.42
C PRO A 46 10.86 8.65 0.24
N GLY A 47 9.84 9.11 -0.50
CA GLY A 47 8.79 9.91 0.11
C GLY A 47 7.99 9.08 1.13
N GLU A 48 7.25 9.76 1.99
CA GLU A 48 6.32 9.10 2.92
C GLU A 48 5.00 8.77 2.22
N LEU A 49 4.39 7.64 2.60
CA LEU A 49 3.02 7.31 2.25
C LEU A 49 2.09 7.76 3.38
N ILE A 50 1.19 8.67 3.05
CA ILE A 50 0.15 9.17 3.93
C ILE A 50 -1.13 8.43 3.58
N PHE A 51 -1.74 7.74 4.54
CA PHE A 51 -3.01 7.03 4.35
C PHE A 51 -4.10 7.74 5.15
N GLU A 52 -5.21 8.14 4.54
CA GLU A 52 -6.24 8.97 5.19
C GLU A 52 -7.64 8.44 4.89
N ALA A 53 -8.59 8.72 5.79
CA ALA A 53 -10.01 8.61 5.49
C ALA A 53 -10.50 9.94 4.86
N VAL A 54 -11.21 9.88 3.73
CA VAL A 54 -11.50 11.10 2.94
C VAL A 54 -12.78 11.80 3.37
N MET A 55 -13.90 11.10 3.50
CA MET A 55 -15.21 11.69 3.85
C MET A 55 -16.30 10.62 4.05
N PRO A 56 -17.32 10.90 4.88
CA PRO A 56 -17.25 10.74 6.32
C PRO A 56 -17.61 9.32 6.76
N SER A 57 -17.15 9.02 7.98
CA SER A 57 -17.44 7.82 8.76
C SER A 57 -16.88 6.51 8.20
N THR A 58 -15.73 6.16 8.74
CA THR A 58 -15.36 4.78 9.07
C THR A 58 -16.34 4.12 10.06
N THR A 59 -17.59 4.60 10.17
CA THR A 59 -18.63 4.07 11.04
C THR A 59 -19.89 3.97 10.22
N VAL A 60 -20.29 2.75 9.89
CA VAL A 60 -21.41 2.43 9.00
C VAL A 60 -22.45 1.62 9.76
N CYS A 61 -23.71 1.73 9.38
CA CYS A 61 -24.76 0.90 9.96
C CYS A 61 -24.71 -0.51 9.37
N SER A 62 -25.12 -1.53 10.13
CA SER A 62 -25.35 -2.87 9.58
C SER A 62 -26.33 -2.81 8.42
N ASP A 63 -26.03 -3.54 7.34
CA ASP A 63 -27.02 -3.87 6.31
C ASP A 63 -28.21 -4.64 6.93
N LEU A 64 -29.40 -4.43 6.40
CA LEU A 64 -30.63 -5.09 6.84
C LEU A 64 -30.91 -6.28 5.92
N ALA A 65 -30.51 -7.50 6.31
CA ALA A 65 -30.80 -8.82 5.69
C ALA A 65 -31.76 -8.81 4.46
N GLY A 66 -31.31 -8.29 3.32
CA GLY A 66 -32.20 -8.04 2.19
C GLY A 66 -31.75 -6.99 1.17
N GLY A 67 -30.51 -6.46 1.27
CA GLY A 67 -29.97 -5.52 0.30
C GLY A 67 -30.54 -4.10 0.39
N VAL A 68 -31.21 -3.78 1.50
CA VAL A 68 -31.57 -2.40 1.83
C VAL A 68 -30.43 -1.83 2.65
N LYS A 69 -29.48 -1.20 1.95
CA LYS A 69 -28.29 -0.57 2.54
C LYS A 69 -28.67 0.16 3.82
N GLY A 70 -28.16 -0.32 4.95
CA GLY A 70 -28.33 0.31 6.26
C GLY A 70 -27.61 1.66 6.35
N SER A 71 -26.67 1.90 5.44
CA SER A 71 -26.07 3.19 5.15
C SER A 71 -27.10 4.06 4.40
N ALA A 72 -27.41 5.23 4.97
CA ALA A 72 -28.33 6.18 4.33
C ALA A 72 -27.86 6.47 2.88
N PRO A 73 -28.76 6.50 1.87
CA PRO A 73 -28.40 7.05 0.56
C PRO A 73 -27.80 8.45 0.79
N PRO A 74 -26.54 8.72 0.37
CA PRO A 74 -25.81 8.12 -0.75
C PRO A 74 -24.63 7.18 -0.41
N HIS A 75 -24.47 6.69 0.82
CA HIS A 75 -23.26 5.97 1.21
C HIS A 75 -23.38 4.48 0.91
N SER A 76 -22.47 3.93 0.09
CA SER A 76 -22.33 2.48 -0.07
C SER A 76 -20.89 1.98 -0.01
N GLU A 77 -19.98 2.90 0.29
CA GLU A 77 -18.55 2.70 0.26
C GLU A 77 -17.91 3.62 1.30
N SER A 78 -16.93 3.08 2.03
CA SER A 78 -15.97 3.85 2.82
C SER A 78 -14.81 4.27 1.93
N LEU A 79 -14.52 5.57 1.89
CA LEU A 79 -13.49 6.15 1.04
C LEU A 79 -12.19 6.45 1.82
N PHE A 80 -11.09 5.96 1.27
CA PHE A 80 -9.74 6.23 1.75
C PHE A 80 -8.90 6.85 0.65
N ARG A 81 -7.83 7.53 1.03
CA ARG A 81 -6.86 8.10 0.11
C ARG A 81 -5.46 7.79 0.58
N VAL A 82 -4.65 7.33 -0.35
CA VAL A 82 -3.19 7.27 -0.20
C VAL A 82 -2.61 8.47 -0.91
N VAL A 83 -1.69 9.17 -0.27
CA VAL A 83 -0.94 10.29 -0.85
C VAL A 83 0.54 9.98 -0.69
N TYR A 84 1.32 10.19 -1.76
CA TYR A 84 2.77 10.06 -1.71
C TYR A 84 3.44 11.43 -1.65
N ALA A 85 4.21 11.65 -0.59
CA ALA A 85 4.92 12.91 -0.34
C ALA A 85 6.27 13.02 -1.10
N GLY A 86 6.62 12.03 -1.94
CA GLY A 86 7.82 12.07 -2.77
C GLY A 86 7.63 12.81 -4.09
N GLU A 87 8.68 12.86 -4.91
CA GLU A 87 8.68 13.61 -6.17
C GLU A 87 7.82 12.97 -7.28
N LYS A 88 7.72 11.64 -7.27
CA LYS A 88 7.05 10.86 -8.32
C LYS A 88 5.55 10.75 -8.08
N ASN A 89 4.83 10.41 -9.14
CA ASN A 89 3.41 10.06 -9.06
C ASN A 89 3.24 8.58 -8.71
N LEU A 90 2.07 8.23 -8.20
CA LEU A 90 1.71 6.85 -7.90
C LEU A 90 1.15 6.16 -9.13
N VAL A 91 1.54 4.91 -9.33
CA VAL A 91 0.99 3.98 -10.32
C VAL A 91 -0.06 3.09 -9.67
N SER A 92 0.23 2.57 -8.47
CA SER A 92 -0.70 1.72 -7.75
C SER A 92 -0.42 1.69 -6.25
N ALA A 93 -1.38 1.23 -5.46
CA ALA A 93 -1.22 0.96 -4.04
C ALA A 93 -1.76 -0.43 -3.69
N THR A 94 -1.12 -1.09 -2.73
CA THR A 94 -1.42 -2.46 -2.31
C THR A 94 -1.87 -2.49 -0.87
N PHE A 95 -2.95 -3.21 -0.60
CA PHE A 95 -3.61 -3.27 0.70
C PHE A 95 -3.87 -4.70 1.12
N THR A 96 -4.13 -4.88 2.40
CA THR A 96 -4.88 -6.04 2.91
C THR A 96 -6.11 -5.55 3.66
N LEU A 97 -7.21 -6.29 3.56
CA LEU A 97 -8.42 -6.01 4.33
C LEU A 97 -8.78 -7.23 5.15
N LYS A 98 -9.09 -7.06 6.43
CA LYS A 98 -9.57 -8.13 7.31
C LYS A 98 -10.97 -7.83 7.81
N ASN A 99 -11.81 -8.86 7.86
CA ASN A 99 -13.11 -8.82 8.51
C ASN A 99 -12.97 -9.03 10.04
N PRO A 100 -14.06 -8.87 10.81
CA PRO A 100 -14.04 -9.07 12.26
C PRO A 100 -13.67 -10.49 12.71
N GLU A 101 -13.84 -11.48 11.84
CA GLU A 101 -13.47 -12.89 12.07
C GLU A 101 -11.97 -13.15 11.82
N GLY A 102 -11.24 -12.13 11.37
CA GLY A 102 -9.81 -12.21 11.04
C GLY A 102 -9.49 -12.74 9.65
N LYS A 103 -10.51 -12.99 8.81
CA LYS A 103 -10.33 -13.43 7.42
C LYS A 103 -10.06 -12.25 6.50
N PHE A 104 -9.21 -12.47 5.52
CA PHE A 104 -8.94 -11.48 4.48
C PHE A 104 -10.09 -11.39 3.47
N VAL A 105 -10.45 -10.17 3.12
CA VAL A 105 -11.56 -9.84 2.21
C VAL A 105 -11.09 -8.91 1.09
N GLY A 106 -11.83 -8.89 -0.03
CA GLY A 106 -11.62 -7.92 -1.10
C GLY A 106 -12.24 -6.56 -0.80
N LEU A 107 -12.05 -5.59 -1.70
CA LEU A 107 -12.70 -4.26 -1.61
C LEU A 107 -14.24 -4.34 -1.64
N ASN A 108 -14.80 -5.43 -2.18
CA ASN A 108 -16.22 -5.72 -2.17
C ASN A 108 -16.72 -6.35 -0.86
N GLY A 109 -15.84 -6.56 0.13
CA GLY A 109 -16.18 -7.19 1.40
C GLY A 109 -16.30 -8.71 1.38
N ALA A 110 -16.16 -9.37 0.21
CA ALA A 110 -16.22 -10.82 0.12
C ALA A 110 -14.88 -11.45 0.55
N ALA A 111 -14.94 -12.60 1.22
CA ALA A 111 -13.74 -13.35 1.61
C ALA A 111 -12.90 -13.73 0.38
N LEU A 112 -11.60 -13.46 0.45
CA LEU A 112 -10.67 -13.87 -0.61
C LEU A 112 -10.52 -15.40 -0.60
N PRO A 113 -10.54 -16.06 -1.77
CA PRO A 113 -10.30 -17.51 -1.84
C PRO A 113 -8.90 -17.89 -1.32
N ASP A 114 -7.91 -17.04 -1.57
CA ASP A 114 -6.55 -17.19 -1.10
C ASP A 114 -6.34 -16.30 0.14
N GLN A 115 -6.09 -16.94 1.28
CA GLN A 115 -5.82 -16.26 2.55
C GLN A 115 -4.31 -16.15 2.83
N ALA A 116 -3.46 -16.82 2.03
CA ALA A 116 -2.00 -16.76 2.15
C ALA A 116 -1.40 -15.59 1.35
N HIS A 117 -2.09 -15.17 0.28
CA HIS A 117 -1.74 -14.00 -0.54
C HIS A 117 -2.92 -13.02 -0.65
N PRO A 118 -3.24 -12.31 0.45
CA PRO A 118 -4.46 -11.49 0.57
C PRO A 118 -4.33 -10.07 0.00
N GLU A 119 -3.24 -9.78 -0.70
CA GLU A 119 -2.94 -8.45 -1.21
C GLU A 119 -3.90 -8.04 -2.33
N VAL A 120 -4.47 -6.85 -2.20
CA VAL A 120 -5.32 -6.22 -3.21
C VAL A 120 -4.64 -4.97 -3.73
N THR A 121 -4.44 -4.90 -5.04
CA THR A 121 -3.82 -3.74 -5.70
C THR A 121 -4.89 -2.86 -6.34
N VAL A 122 -4.78 -1.55 -6.11
CA VAL A 122 -5.59 -0.49 -6.73
C VAL A 122 -4.71 0.36 -7.62
N GLU A 123 -5.06 0.43 -8.91
CA GLU A 123 -4.36 1.23 -9.90
C GLU A 123 -4.75 2.71 -9.80
N ASN A 124 -3.76 3.60 -9.96
CA ASN A 124 -3.98 5.02 -10.06
C ASN A 124 -4.45 5.40 -11.47
N LYS A 125 -5.74 5.64 -11.62
CA LYS A 125 -6.33 6.03 -12.92
C LYS A 125 -5.95 7.44 -13.36
N ASN A 126 -5.54 8.31 -12.43
CA ASN A 126 -5.27 9.71 -12.69
C ASN A 126 -3.78 10.01 -12.83
N GLU A 127 -2.91 9.00 -12.59
CA GLU A 127 -1.45 9.12 -12.61
C GLU A 127 -0.91 10.31 -11.80
N ASP A 128 -1.58 10.66 -10.70
CA ASP A 128 -1.19 11.75 -9.80
C ASP A 128 -0.51 11.20 -8.53
N LYS A 129 -0.28 12.05 -7.51
CA LYS A 129 0.36 11.63 -6.25
C LYS A 129 -0.60 10.96 -5.27
N SER A 130 -1.83 10.68 -5.69
CA SER A 130 -2.90 10.17 -4.83
C SER A 130 -3.65 9.00 -5.44
N ILE A 131 -4.12 8.09 -4.59
CA ILE A 131 -5.01 7.00 -4.99
C ILE A 131 -6.19 6.99 -4.03
N GLU A 132 -7.39 7.14 -4.57
CA GLU A 132 -8.62 6.92 -3.82
C GLU A 132 -9.01 5.44 -3.86
N ILE A 133 -9.44 4.92 -2.72
CA ILE A 133 -9.86 3.54 -2.54
C ILE A 133 -11.27 3.57 -2.00
N ALA A 134 -12.15 2.82 -2.65
CA ALA A 134 -13.50 2.56 -2.18
C ALA A 134 -13.58 1.13 -1.65
N VAL A 135 -14.04 1.00 -0.41
CA VAL A 135 -14.35 -0.30 0.22
C VAL A 135 -15.85 -0.35 0.43
N SER A 136 -16.52 -1.37 -0.11
CA SER A 136 -17.98 -1.52 0.03
C SER A 136 -18.38 -1.57 1.49
N ASP A 137 -19.41 -0.83 1.88
CA ASP A 137 -19.87 -0.76 3.28
C ASP A 137 -21.12 -1.61 3.60
N GLY A 138 -21.55 -2.46 2.66
CA GLY A 138 -22.77 -3.26 2.75
C GLY A 138 -22.67 -4.49 3.65
N TRP A 139 -22.03 -4.38 4.81
CA TRP A 139 -21.83 -5.51 5.73
C TRP A 139 -22.97 -5.65 6.73
N GLU A 140 -23.38 -6.89 7.01
CA GLU A 140 -24.32 -7.19 8.09
C GLU A 140 -23.59 -7.44 9.41
N ASN A 141 -24.05 -6.81 10.48
CA ASN A 141 -23.65 -7.06 11.86
C ASN A 141 -24.87 -7.54 12.67
N THR A 142 -25.01 -8.86 12.77
CA THR A 142 -26.09 -9.51 13.53
C THR A 142 -25.79 -9.62 15.03
N GLY A 143 -24.65 -9.10 15.50
CA GLY A 143 -24.28 -9.11 16.91
C GLY A 143 -24.87 -7.93 17.68
N GLU A 144 -24.58 -7.89 18.99
CA GLU A 144 -25.03 -6.82 19.89
C GLU A 144 -24.01 -5.68 20.04
N SER A 145 -22.79 -5.87 19.52
CA SER A 145 -21.69 -4.91 19.62
C SER A 145 -21.20 -4.48 18.25
N ASN A 146 -20.54 -3.33 18.19
CA ASN A 146 -19.85 -2.87 16.98
C ASN A 146 -18.79 -3.90 16.55
N VAL A 147 -18.68 -4.14 15.24
CA VAL A 147 -17.62 -4.95 14.65
C VAL A 147 -16.70 -4.10 13.80
N GLN A 148 -15.46 -4.53 13.58
CA GLN A 148 -14.45 -3.75 12.85
C GLN A 148 -13.88 -4.53 11.67
N PHE A 149 -13.87 -3.90 10.52
CA PHE A 149 -13.03 -4.26 9.39
C PHE A 149 -11.75 -3.44 9.45
N THR A 150 -10.62 -4.03 9.12
CA THR A 150 -9.32 -3.37 9.14
C THR A 150 -8.77 -3.29 7.73
N VAL A 151 -8.43 -2.09 7.28
CA VAL A 151 -7.75 -1.82 6.01
C VAL A 151 -6.31 -1.42 6.35
N THR A 152 -5.34 -2.14 5.77
CA THR A 152 -3.92 -1.89 5.99
C THR A 152 -3.25 -1.60 4.66
N LEU A 153 -2.59 -0.44 4.55
CA LEU A 153 -1.72 -0.11 3.42
C LEU A 153 -0.39 -0.85 3.58
N ILE A 154 0.02 -1.58 2.55
CA ILE A 154 1.23 -2.42 2.53
C ILE A 154 2.35 -1.75 1.74
N SER A 155 2.02 -1.23 0.56
CA SER A 155 2.99 -0.56 -0.30
C SER A 155 2.30 0.29 -1.37
N ALA A 156 3.08 1.12 -2.04
CA ALA A 156 2.69 1.77 -3.27
C ALA A 156 3.81 1.69 -4.31
N ARG A 157 3.44 1.71 -5.59
CA ARG A 157 4.37 1.75 -6.72
C ARG A 157 4.35 3.13 -7.35
N THR A 158 5.52 3.68 -7.64
CA THR A 158 5.67 4.98 -8.30
C THR A 158 5.92 4.83 -9.81
N THR A 159 5.84 5.94 -10.56
CA THR A 159 6.02 5.97 -12.03
C THR A 159 7.41 5.60 -12.52
N ASP A 160 8.44 5.70 -11.67
CA ASP A 160 9.79 5.18 -11.92
C ASP A 160 9.97 3.72 -11.47
N ASN A 161 8.85 3.03 -11.20
CA ASN A 161 8.78 1.63 -10.81
C ASN A 161 9.37 1.31 -9.43
N ALA A 162 9.67 2.31 -8.60
CA ALA A 162 10.05 2.10 -7.22
C ALA A 162 8.85 1.59 -6.40
N VAL A 163 9.12 0.70 -5.46
CA VAL A 163 8.12 0.19 -4.51
C VAL A 163 8.41 0.80 -3.15
N ILE A 164 7.45 1.58 -2.66
CA ILE A 164 7.50 2.22 -1.35
C ILE A 164 6.75 1.31 -0.39
N ILE A 165 7.47 0.67 0.52
CA ILE A 165 6.91 -0.24 1.51
C ILE A 165 6.52 0.56 2.76
N THR A 166 5.37 0.27 3.36
CA THR A 166 5.01 0.86 4.64
C THR A 166 5.76 0.19 5.78
N GLU A 167 6.25 0.98 6.73
CA GLU A 167 6.92 0.42 7.91
C GLU A 167 5.90 -0.03 8.97
N PRO A 168 6.08 -1.20 9.60
CA PRO A 168 5.25 -1.63 10.72
C PRO A 168 5.34 -0.61 11.87
N GLY A 169 4.21 0.00 12.25
CA GLY A 169 4.14 1.00 13.31
C GLY A 169 3.91 2.44 12.84
N THR A 170 3.88 2.67 11.52
CA THR A 170 3.37 3.91 10.93
C THR A 170 1.84 3.92 10.91
N ASP A 171 1.22 5.09 10.72
CA ASP A 171 -0.25 5.26 10.70
C ASP A 171 -0.89 4.74 9.39
N VAL A 172 -0.75 3.44 9.14
CA VAL A 172 -1.13 2.76 7.88
C VAL A 172 -2.34 1.85 8.04
N VAL A 173 -3.01 1.91 9.19
CA VAL A 173 -4.18 1.09 9.50
C VAL A 173 -5.40 1.97 9.68
N ARG A 174 -6.45 1.68 8.92
CA ARG A 174 -7.75 2.30 9.06
C ARG A 174 -8.79 1.24 9.42
N ASN A 175 -9.69 1.58 10.33
CA ASN A 175 -10.78 0.70 10.71
C ASN A 175 -12.07 1.17 10.06
N ILE A 176 -12.98 0.26 9.78
CA ILE A 176 -14.37 0.53 9.43
C ILE A 176 -15.23 -0.20 10.46
N THR A 177 -15.94 0.57 11.26
CA THR A 177 -16.82 0.14 12.33
C THR A 177 -18.20 -0.09 11.77
N VAL A 178 -18.75 -1.29 11.92
CA VAL A 178 -20.12 -1.61 11.54
C VAL A 178 -20.96 -1.70 12.81
N LEU A 179 -21.91 -0.79 12.96
CA LEU A 179 -22.84 -0.76 14.09
C LEU A 179 -23.78 -1.98 14.05
N PRO A 180 -24.21 -2.51 15.20
CA PRO A 180 -25.14 -3.64 15.27
C PRO A 180 -26.47 -3.31 14.60
N LYS A 181 -27.13 -4.33 14.09
CA LYS A 181 -28.47 -4.24 13.51
C LYS A 181 -29.48 -3.68 14.53
N PRO A 182 -30.31 -2.68 14.16
CA PRO A 182 -31.37 -2.21 15.05
C PRO A 182 -32.37 -3.33 15.34
N VAL A 183 -32.67 -3.54 16.63
CA VAL A 183 -33.75 -4.44 17.08
C VAL A 183 -34.97 -3.58 17.38
N ILE A 184 -36.10 -3.85 16.73
CA ILE A 184 -37.40 -3.27 17.08
C ILE A 184 -38.13 -4.32 17.93
N GLU A 185 -38.27 -4.07 19.22
CA GLU A 185 -39.09 -4.87 20.12
C GLU A 185 -40.53 -4.32 20.16
N PHE A 186 -41.53 -5.20 20.16
CA PHE A 186 -42.96 -4.88 20.26
C PHE A 186 -43.52 -5.24 21.63
#